data_AF-A0AAW0JVM2-F1
#
_entry.id   AF-A0AAW0JVM2-F1
#
_cell.length_a   1.000
_cell.length_b   1.000
_cell.length_c   1.000
_cell.angle_alpha   90.00
_cell.angle_beta   90.00
_cell.angle_gamma   90.00
#
_symmetry.space_group_name_H-M   'P 1'
#
loop_
_entity.id
_entity.type
_entity.pdbx_description
1 polymer ?
#
loop_
_entity_poly.entity_id
_entity_poly.type
_entity_poly.pdbx_seq_one_letter_code
_entity_poly.pdbx_strand_id
1 'polypeptide(L)'
;MANLINNKLECFMFYLLTLSYVLSDRFVDERRIGTTKLVKQKGRIKTIEGEDGDIIDCVDFYQHPAFDNPLLKNHSIQIVKEKNT
;
A
#
# COMPACT_ATOMS: atom_id res chain seq x y z
N MET A 1 -1.02 39.73 30.25
CA MET A 1 -0.91 38.29 30.60
C MET A 1 -1.77 37.38 29.70
N ALA A 2 -2.84 37.87 29.05
CA ALA A 2 -3.63 37.08 28.08
C ALA A 2 -2.91 36.78 26.74
N ASN A 3 -2.14 37.72 26.20
CA ASN A 3 -1.45 37.57 24.91
C ASN A 3 -0.31 36.53 24.91
N LEU A 4 0.30 36.27 26.07
CA LEU A 4 1.34 35.24 26.21
C LEU A 4 0.72 33.83 26.25
N ILE A 5 -0.48 33.69 26.82
CA ILE A 5 -1.24 32.43 26.86
C ILE A 5 -1.79 32.11 25.46
N ASN A 6 -2.30 33.12 24.75
CA ASN A 6 -2.79 32.96 23.39
C ASN A 6 -1.66 32.56 22.43
N ASN A 7 -0.50 33.22 22.49
CA ASN A 7 0.67 32.83 21.68
C ASN A 7 1.15 31.40 22.01
N LYS A 8 1.10 30.99 23.28
CA LYS A 8 1.50 29.63 23.69
C LYS A 8 0.50 28.56 23.22
N LEU A 9 -0.79 28.87 23.21
CA LEU A 9 -1.83 27.97 22.71
C LEU A 9 -1.76 27.86 21.19
N GLU A 10 -1.58 28.97 20.46
CA GLU A 10 -1.36 28.97 19.01
C GLU A 10 -0.13 28.14 18.63
N CYS A 11 1.01 28.34 19.30
CA CYS A 11 2.21 27.53 19.05
C CYS A 11 1.97 26.03 19.30
N PHE A 12 1.21 25.68 20.33
CA PHE A 12 0.86 24.28 20.60
C PHE A 12 -0.02 23.69 19.49
N MET A 13 -0.99 24.46 18.98
CA MET A 13 -1.83 24.04 17.87
C MET A 13 -1.02 23.84 16.57
N PHE A 14 -0.11 24.76 16.24
CA PHE A 14 0.80 24.59 15.10
C PHE A 14 1.73 23.37 15.26
N TYR A 15 2.21 23.11 16.47
CA TYR A 15 3.01 21.92 16.77
C TYR A 15 2.22 20.63 16.56
N LEU A 16 0.95 20.58 16.98
CA LEU A 16 0.11 19.39 16.76
C LEU A 16 -0.21 19.17 15.27
N LEU A 17 -0.47 20.24 14.51
CA LEU A 17 -0.73 20.16 13.06
C LEU A 17 0.50 19.69 12.28
N THR A 18 1.69 20.17 12.64
CA THR A 18 2.94 19.73 12.00
C THR A 18 3.28 18.28 12.37
N LEU A 19 3.06 17.89 13.63
CA LEU A 19 3.26 16.52 14.08
C LEU A 19 2.33 15.54 13.36
N SER A 20 1.04 15.88 13.18
CA SER A 20 0.09 15.02 12.47
C SER A 20 0.42 14.89 10.98
N TYR A 21 0.87 15.97 10.33
CA TYR A 21 1.34 15.94 8.94
C TYR A 21 2.56 15.03 8.77
N VAL A 22 3.58 15.15 9.64
CA VAL A 22 4.77 14.29 9.63
C VAL A 22 4.43 12.83 9.93
N LEU A 23 3.47 12.56 10.82
CA LEU A 23 2.98 11.20 11.09
C LEU A 23 2.19 10.60 9.91
N SER A 24 1.52 11.43 9.12
CA SER A 24 0.74 11.00 7.96
C SER A 24 1.63 10.64 6.77
N ASP A 25 2.71 11.41 6.54
CA ASP A 25 3.70 11.14 5.49
C ASP A 25 4.44 9.82 5.72
N ARG A 26 4.68 9.49 7.00
CA ARG A 26 5.27 8.21 7.43
C ARG A 26 4.38 6.98 7.17
N PHE A 27 3.16 7.15 6.68
CA PHE A 27 2.23 6.06 6.37
C PHE A 27 2.07 5.78 4.86
N VAL A 28 2.73 6.53 3.99
CA VAL A 28 3.03 6.03 2.63
C VAL A 28 4.34 5.24 2.73
N ASP A 29 4.29 4.15 3.48
CA ASP A 29 5.25 3.08 3.29
C ASP A 29 4.87 2.44 1.95
N GLU A 30 5.37 3.03 0.87
CA GLU A 30 5.58 2.29 -0.34
C GLU A 30 6.39 1.08 0.08
N ARG A 31 5.74 -0.07 0.14
CA ARG A 31 6.37 -1.36 0.41
C ARG A 31 7.42 -1.55 -0.68
N ARG A 32 8.61 -0.99 -0.48
CA ARG A 32 9.82 -1.45 -1.12
C ARG A 32 9.95 -2.86 -0.61
N ILE A 33 9.60 -3.82 -1.45
CA ILE A 33 9.94 -5.22 -1.29
C ILE A 33 11.47 -5.29 -1.46
N GLY A 34 12.18 -4.70 -0.51
CA GLY A 34 13.60 -4.85 -0.34
C GLY A 34 13.80 -6.25 0.20
N THR A 35 14.03 -7.19 -0.72
CA THR A 35 14.87 -8.39 -0.55
C THR A 35 14.77 -9.13 0.79
N THR A 36 13.61 -9.12 1.44
CA THR A 36 13.27 -10.19 2.36
C THR A 36 13.07 -11.42 1.47
N LYS A 37 13.68 -12.52 1.86
CA LYS A 37 13.38 -13.87 1.36
C LYS A 37 11.87 -14.10 1.53
N LEU A 38 11.05 -13.56 0.63
CA LEU A 38 9.62 -13.73 0.64
C LEU A 38 9.39 -15.14 0.17
N VAL A 39 9.01 -15.99 1.14
CA VAL A 39 8.23 -17.21 0.97
C VAL A 39 7.69 -17.27 -0.44
N LYS A 40 8.18 -18.23 -1.24
CA LYS A 40 7.76 -18.42 -2.63
C LYS A 40 6.23 -18.33 -2.66
N GLN A 41 5.69 -17.21 -3.15
CA GLN A 41 4.27 -16.96 -3.09
C GLN A 41 3.58 -18.09 -3.86
N LYS A 42 2.61 -18.73 -3.23
CA LYS A 42 1.87 -19.84 -3.84
C LYS A 42 1.34 -19.37 -5.19
N GLY A 43 1.69 -20.09 -6.25
CA GLY A 43 1.24 -19.75 -7.60
C GLY A 43 2.07 -18.71 -8.37
N ARG A 44 3.28 -18.36 -7.92
CA ARG A 44 4.21 -17.54 -8.71
C ARG A 44 4.66 -18.26 -9.98
N ILE A 45 4.31 -17.69 -11.14
CA ILE A 45 4.59 -18.21 -12.47
C ILE A 45 5.86 -17.58 -13.04
N LYS A 46 5.99 -16.26 -12.92
CA LYS A 46 7.11 -15.48 -13.48
C LYS A 46 7.44 -14.31 -12.58
N THR A 47 8.66 -13.81 -12.70
CA THR A 47 9.12 -12.59 -12.06
C THR A 47 9.65 -11.69 -13.18
N ILE A 48 9.19 -10.45 -13.19
CA ILE A 48 9.57 -9.42 -14.15
C ILE A 48 10.33 -8.36 -13.35
N GLU A 49 11.54 -8.04 -13.80
CA GLU A 49 12.32 -6.94 -13.25
C GLU A 49 12.21 -5.74 -14.18
N GLY A 50 11.75 -4.62 -13.65
CA GLY A 50 11.68 -3.33 -14.35
C GLY A 50 13.04 -2.67 -14.41
N GLU A 51 13.19 -1.71 -15.33
CA GLU A 51 14.44 -0.95 -15.51
C GLU A 51 14.84 -0.18 -14.23
N ASP A 52 13.84 0.23 -13.44
CA ASP A 52 14.02 0.94 -12.17
C ASP A 52 14.37 0.01 -10.98
N GLY A 53 14.53 -1.29 -11.23
CA GLY A 53 14.83 -2.30 -10.21
C GLY A 53 13.61 -2.83 -9.46
N ASP A 54 12.40 -2.51 -9.95
CA ASP A 54 11.15 -3.04 -9.40
C ASP A 54 10.97 -4.51 -9.79
N ILE A 55 10.64 -5.35 -8.80
CA ILE A 55 10.43 -6.79 -9.01
C ILE A 55 8.93 -7.09 -8.91
N ILE A 56 8.33 -7.44 -10.05
CA ILE A 56 6.90 -7.78 -10.17
C ILE A 56 6.76 -9.28 -10.36
N ASP A 57 6.08 -9.94 -9.43
CA ASP A 57 5.77 -11.36 -9.52
C ASP A 57 4.41 -11.59 -10.21
N CYS A 58 4.42 -12.27 -11.35
CA CYS A 58 3.22 -12.79 -11.98
C CYS A 58 2.76 -14.03 -11.22
N VAL A 59 1.56 -13.97 -10.65
CA VAL A 59 0.90 -15.10 -9.99
C VAL A 59 -0.32 -15.54 -10.79
N ASP A 60 -0.64 -16.84 -10.75
CA ASP A 60 -1.92 -17.33 -11.27
C ASP A 60 -3.05 -16.63 -10.49
N PHE A 61 -3.99 -16.07 -11.24
CA PHE A 61 -5.12 -15.33 -10.70
C PHE A 61 -5.87 -16.13 -9.63
N TYR A 62 -6.16 -17.41 -9.86
CA TYR A 62 -6.88 -18.26 -8.89
C TYR A 62 -6.05 -18.63 -7.67
N GLN A 63 -4.73 -18.42 -7.73
CA GLN A 63 -3.79 -18.72 -6.65
C GLN A 63 -3.41 -17.46 -5.89
N HIS A 64 -4.01 -16.32 -6.21
CA HIS A 64 -3.75 -15.06 -5.52
C HIS A 64 -4.16 -15.16 -4.03
N PRO A 65 -3.31 -14.79 -3.07
CA PRO A 65 -3.59 -14.88 -1.63
C PRO A 65 -4.87 -14.16 -1.19
N ALA A 66 -5.34 -13.17 -1.97
CA ALA A 66 -6.60 -12.48 -1.70
C ALA A 66 -7.80 -13.44 -1.63
N PHE A 67 -7.76 -14.57 -2.36
CA PHE A 67 -8.83 -15.58 -2.32
C PHE A 67 -8.80 -16.47 -1.08
N ASP A 68 -7.76 -16.38 -0.24
CA ASP A 68 -7.77 -17.03 1.07
C ASP A 68 -8.74 -16.31 2.03
N ASN A 69 -9.13 -15.07 1.72
CA ASN A 69 -10.18 -14.36 2.44
C ASN A 69 -11.54 -15.06 2.22
N PRO A 70 -12.24 -15.50 3.29
CA PRO A 70 -13.54 -16.17 3.20
C PRO A 70 -14.59 -15.39 2.38
N LEU A 71 -14.51 -14.06 2.37
CA LEU A 71 -15.44 -13.20 1.61
C LEU A 71 -15.23 -13.27 0.09
N LEU A 72 -14.04 -13.65 -0.36
CA LEU A 72 -13.67 -13.68 -1.78
C LEU A 72 -13.62 -15.10 -2.36
N LYS A 73 -13.69 -16.15 -1.54
CA LYS A 73 -13.59 -17.57 -1.97
C LYS A 73 -14.57 -17.98 -3.07
N ASN A 74 -15.75 -17.38 -3.10
CA ASN A 74 -16.81 -17.71 -4.06
C ASN A 74 -17.15 -16.54 -4.99
N HIS A 75 -16.29 -15.52 -5.06
CA HIS A 75 -16.52 -14.38 -5.92
C HIS A 75 -16.24 -14.77 -7.39
N SER A 76 -17.27 -14.74 -8.23
CA SER A 76 -17.10 -14.91 -9.68
C SER A 76 -16.68 -13.59 -10.30
N ILE A 77 -15.48 -13.57 -10.85
CA ILE A 77 -14.96 -12.36 -11.49
C ILE A 77 -15.47 -12.30 -12.91
N GLN A 78 -16.21 -11.23 -13.21
CA GLN A 78 -16.67 -10.95 -14.56
C GLN A 78 -15.51 -10.34 -15.34
N ILE A 79 -14.85 -11.17 -16.15
CA ILE A 79 -13.86 -10.69 -17.10
C ILE A 79 -14.62 -10.08 -18.27
N VAL A 80 -14.70 -8.75 -18.31
CA VAL A 80 -15.23 -8.04 -19.48
C VAL A 80 -14.20 -8.22 -20.60
N LYS A 81 -14.57 -8.99 -21.64
CA LYS A 81 -13.75 -9.09 -22.84
C LYS A 81 -13.94 -7.81 -23.64
N GLU A 82 -12.88 -7.02 -23.75
CA GLU A 82 -12.82 -5.96 -24.74
C GLU A 82 -12.88 -6.61 -26.13
N LYS A 83 -13.94 -6.32 -26.89
CA LYS A 83 -14.06 -6.76 -28.27
C LYS A 83 -13.17 -5.85 -29.12
N ASN A 84 -11.89 -6.21 -29.25
CA ASN A 84 -11.06 -5.64 -30.32
C ASN A 84 -11.64 -6.11 -31.66
N THR A 85 -12.39 -5.20 -32.28
CA THR A 85 -12.89 -5.32 -33.66
C THR A 85 -11.88 -4.70 -34.58
#